data_AF-A0A6L3F350-F1
#
_entry.id   AF-A0A6L3F350-F1
#
_cell.length_a   1.000
_cell.length_b   1.000
_cell.length_c   1.000
_cell.angle_alpha   90.00
_cell.angle_beta   90.00
_cell.angle_gamma   90.00
#
_symmetry.space_group_name_H-M   'P 1'
#
loop_
_entity.id
_entity.type
_entity.pdbx_description
1 polymer ?
#
loop_
_entity_poly.entity_id
_entity_poly.type
_entity_poly.pdbx_seq_one_letter_code
_entity_poly.pdbx_strand_id
1 'polypeptide(L)'
;MHDLGFLARVKDVDGEKKRGFDIYVGGGLGTVPHQAKVLAEFVPEEEILPISQAVARVFARLGEKQNRNRARLKFLIAKLGIDEFRRLVAEERAILPHDDRWAGYVDDYLPNYEEVALKTAVSLNGISLPEGYADWFKTNVYQQRQDGYFVVTVNLPLGDLTSTQAFQLADIASKYVGDNLRTTVEQNIVLRWVSEADLPNVYNELKGVGLGDGGAGTIVDITSCPGTDTCKLGIAASRGLAGELRTRLAARSATMPDAIKDLKIKISGCFNSCGQHHVADIGFFGNSRRRNNRTVPHFQVVLGGKWRENAGSFGLAMGVVPSKKVPDVLDAITERYVAERERGENFQDWVTRLGKRDVKKLVTAFTDVPIYEEQPSFYSDWGDPREFSIGDMGIGECAGEVVTLFSIEIARAEGVAFDALLALDDKDYALADERAYRAMVLAARSLVRNQFLDVGDDPDQIVSEFRTRYFDTQLFFDRYAKGKFARYLFNRHENPNPNPTEDSAHQLIEEANLFIEAAHACDARLAGALAGGVTL
;
A
#
# COMPACT_ATOMS: atom_id res chain seq x y z
N MET A 1 -1.56 -6.66 8.57
CA MET A 1 -0.44 -6.07 7.79
C MET A 1 0.79 -5.68 8.63
N HIS A 2 0.83 -5.95 9.93
CA HIS A 2 1.97 -5.58 10.79
C HIS A 2 2.98 -6.72 10.92
N ASP A 3 4.23 -6.40 11.29
CA ASP A 3 5.25 -7.41 11.58
C ASP A 3 4.80 -8.32 12.75
N LEU A 4 4.13 -7.75 13.76
CA LEU A 4 3.47 -8.47 14.84
C LEU A 4 2.12 -7.80 15.13
N GLY A 5 1.06 -8.59 15.32
CA GLY A 5 -0.28 -8.09 15.60
C GLY A 5 -1.01 -8.97 16.61
N PHE A 6 -1.83 -8.36 17.46
CA PHE A 6 -2.54 -9.03 18.54
C PHE A 6 -4.03 -8.75 18.42
N LEU A 7 -4.84 -9.80 18.30
CA LEU A 7 -6.30 -9.69 18.30
C LEU A 7 -6.84 -10.21 19.62
N ALA A 8 -7.42 -9.32 20.43
CA ALA A 8 -7.96 -9.67 21.74
C ALA A 8 -9.07 -10.71 21.65
N ARG A 9 -9.01 -11.70 22.54
CA ARG A 9 -9.97 -12.81 22.69
C ARG A 9 -10.30 -13.02 24.15
N VAL A 10 -11.50 -13.53 24.41
CA VAL A 10 -11.90 -14.05 25.71
C VAL A 10 -12.37 -15.49 25.48
N LYS A 11 -11.84 -16.41 26.28
CA LYS A 11 -12.19 -17.84 26.21
C LYS A 11 -12.62 -18.32 27.59
N ASP A 12 -13.61 -19.21 27.61
CA ASP A 12 -13.98 -19.95 28.82
C ASP A 12 -13.01 -21.13 28.99
N VAL A 13 -12.29 -21.15 30.11
CA VAL A 13 -11.36 -22.21 30.48
C VAL A 13 -11.73 -22.65 31.89
N ASP A 14 -12.22 -23.88 32.02
CA ASP A 14 -12.64 -24.48 33.29
C ASP A 14 -13.72 -23.67 34.04
N GLY A 15 -14.60 -22.97 33.32
CA GLY A 15 -15.66 -22.12 33.90
C GLY A 15 -15.21 -20.69 34.22
N GLU A 16 -13.94 -20.36 33.99
CA GLU A 16 -13.38 -19.02 34.17
C GLU A 16 -13.12 -18.33 32.83
N LYS A 17 -13.52 -17.06 32.72
CA LYS A 17 -13.23 -16.24 31.54
C LYS A 17 -11.78 -15.78 31.56
N LYS A 18 -10.95 -16.36 30.70
CA LYS A 18 -9.56 -15.94 30.51
C LYS A 18 -9.43 -14.99 29.33
N ARG A 19 -8.63 -13.93 29.52
CA ARG A 19 -8.25 -12.97 28.47
C ARG A 19 -7.00 -13.47 27.76
N GLY A 20 -6.94 -13.22 26.46
CA GLY A 20 -5.78 -13.60 25.65
C GLY A 20 -5.85 -12.99 24.26
N PHE A 21 -4.94 -13.42 23.38
CA PHE A 21 -4.78 -12.85 22.06
C PHE A 21 -4.48 -13.92 21.01
N ASP A 22 -5.10 -13.78 19.83
CA ASP A 22 -4.56 -14.43 18.64
C ASP A 22 -3.40 -13.56 18.13
N ILE A 23 -2.22 -14.15 17.99
CA ILE A 23 -1.02 -13.45 17.55
C ILE A 23 -0.81 -13.73 16.06
N TYR A 24 -0.60 -12.66 15.29
CA TYR A 24 -0.24 -12.70 13.88
C TYR A 24 1.16 -12.13 13.66
N VAL A 25 1.87 -12.62 12.66
CA VAL A 25 3.26 -12.25 12.39
C VAL A 25 3.57 -12.13 10.89
N GLY A 26 4.51 -11.28 10.53
CA GLY A 26 5.08 -11.20 9.18
C GLY A 26 4.23 -10.51 8.13
N GLY A 27 3.37 -9.57 8.52
CA GLY A 27 2.66 -8.71 7.58
C GLY A 27 3.51 -7.53 7.12
N GLY A 28 3.12 -6.93 6.00
CA GLY A 28 3.65 -5.64 5.57
C GLY A 28 3.13 -5.27 4.19
N LEU A 29 2.88 -3.99 3.94
CA LEU A 29 2.49 -3.53 2.60
C LEU A 29 3.75 -3.33 1.75
N GLY A 30 4.45 -2.19 1.85
CA GLY A 30 5.62 -1.94 1.00
C GLY A 30 5.29 -2.10 -0.49
N THR A 31 6.29 -2.41 -1.31
CA THR A 31 6.12 -2.66 -2.75
C THR A 31 5.33 -3.94 -3.04
N VAL A 32 5.66 -5.00 -2.30
CA VAL A 32 5.03 -6.32 -2.40
C VAL A 32 4.30 -6.60 -1.09
N PRO A 33 2.96 -6.55 -1.07
CA PRO A 33 2.20 -6.71 0.16
C PRO A 33 2.14 -8.18 0.60
N HIS A 34 2.32 -8.42 1.90
CA HIS A 34 2.22 -9.72 2.55
C HIS A 34 1.19 -9.65 3.67
N GLN A 35 0.29 -10.63 3.68
CA GLN A 35 -0.64 -10.81 4.78
C GLN A 35 0.09 -11.41 5.99
N ALA A 36 -0.21 -10.91 7.20
CA ALA A 36 0.34 -11.50 8.41
C ALA A 36 -0.26 -12.90 8.64
N LYS A 37 0.54 -13.86 9.05
CA LYS A 37 0.14 -15.25 9.30
C LYS A 37 -0.11 -15.45 10.79
N VAL A 38 -1.03 -16.35 11.16
CA VAL A 38 -1.23 -16.73 12.57
C VAL A 38 0.09 -17.30 13.12
N LEU A 39 0.60 -16.75 14.20
CA LEU A 39 1.74 -17.30 14.94
C LEU A 39 1.24 -18.31 15.97
N ALA A 40 0.31 -17.88 16.83
CA ALA A 40 -0.28 -18.66 17.90
C ALA A 40 -1.72 -18.19 18.15
N GLU A 41 -2.60 -19.12 18.49
CA GLU A 41 -3.99 -18.83 18.85
C GLU A 41 -4.14 -18.80 20.38
N PHE A 42 -4.96 -17.89 20.88
CA PHE A 42 -5.25 -17.73 22.30
C PHE A 42 -4.02 -17.79 23.23
N VAL A 43 -3.13 -16.82 23.07
CA VAL A 43 -2.01 -16.58 23.99
C VAL A 43 -2.51 -15.79 25.20
N PRO A 44 -2.32 -16.25 26.44
CA PRO A 44 -2.69 -15.50 27.65
C PRO A 44 -2.05 -14.10 27.69
N GLU A 45 -2.68 -13.15 28.38
CA GLU A 45 -2.18 -11.77 28.39
C GLU A 45 -0.76 -11.67 28.96
N GLU A 46 -0.44 -12.45 29.99
CA GLU A 46 0.90 -12.54 30.58
C GLU A 46 2.00 -13.06 29.62
N GLU A 47 1.63 -13.73 28.53
CA GLU A 47 2.57 -14.33 27.57
C GLU A 47 2.87 -13.46 26.33
N ILE A 48 2.20 -12.31 26.18
CA ILE A 48 2.38 -11.48 24.97
C ILE A 48 3.78 -10.88 24.87
N LEU A 49 4.35 -10.41 25.98
CA LEU A 49 5.69 -9.83 26.03
C LEU A 49 6.80 -10.86 25.78
N PRO A 50 6.83 -12.03 26.46
CA PRO A 50 7.87 -13.01 26.21
C PRO A 50 7.82 -13.59 24.79
N ILE A 51 6.63 -13.81 24.22
CA ILE A 51 6.51 -14.25 22.83
C ILE A 51 7.00 -13.15 21.88
N SER A 52 6.67 -11.88 22.13
CA SER A 52 7.19 -10.75 21.34
C SER A 52 8.72 -10.69 21.37
N GLN A 53 9.31 -10.90 22.55
CA GLN A 53 10.76 -10.94 22.72
C GLN A 53 11.38 -12.12 21.96
N ALA A 54 10.77 -13.31 22.01
CA ALA A 54 11.24 -14.47 21.25
C ALA A 54 11.19 -14.20 19.74
N VAL A 55 10.10 -13.64 19.21
CA VAL A 55 9.98 -13.20 17.81
C VAL A 55 11.09 -12.22 17.44
N ALA A 56 11.33 -11.22 18.28
CA ALA A 56 12.37 -10.21 18.05
C ALA A 56 13.78 -10.83 18.03
N ARG A 57 14.09 -11.79 18.91
CA ARG A 57 15.39 -12.48 18.94
C ARG A 57 15.60 -13.38 17.73
N VAL A 58 14.57 -14.13 17.32
CA VAL A 58 14.62 -14.95 16.10
C VAL A 58 14.87 -14.04 14.89
N PHE A 59 14.15 -12.93 14.78
CA PHE A 59 14.34 -11.97 13.70
C PHE A 59 15.72 -11.30 13.74
N ALA A 60 16.22 -10.91 14.91
CA ALA A 60 17.55 -10.34 15.07
C ALA A 60 18.67 -11.32 14.67
N ARG A 61 18.48 -12.63 14.91
CA ARG A 61 19.43 -13.69 14.55
C ARG A 61 19.41 -14.03 13.07
N LEU A 62 18.23 -14.16 12.46
CA LEU A 62 18.06 -14.76 11.13
C LEU A 62 17.63 -13.76 10.03
N GLY A 63 17.21 -12.55 10.42
CA GLY A 63 16.78 -11.51 9.49
C GLY A 63 17.91 -11.04 8.57
N GLU A 64 17.53 -10.65 7.35
CA GLU A 64 18.45 -10.08 6.36
C GLU A 64 18.94 -8.70 6.83
N LYS A 65 20.25 -8.45 6.74
CA LYS A 65 20.93 -7.25 7.26
C LYS A 65 21.72 -6.48 6.19
N GLN A 66 21.99 -7.10 5.06
CA GLN A 66 22.75 -6.51 3.96
C GLN A 66 21.81 -5.85 2.96
N ASN A 67 20.79 -6.58 2.51
CA ASN A 67 19.80 -6.04 1.57
C ASN A 67 18.60 -5.45 2.31
N ARG A 68 18.56 -4.11 2.41
CA ARG A 68 17.45 -3.37 3.04
C ARG A 68 16.08 -3.68 2.41
N ASN A 69 16.03 -3.99 1.11
CA ASN A 69 14.78 -4.32 0.42
C ASN A 69 14.24 -5.73 0.76
N ARG A 70 15.02 -6.55 1.46
CA ARG A 70 14.60 -7.88 1.94
C ARG A 70 14.72 -8.03 3.45
N ALA A 71 14.98 -6.93 4.16
CA ALA A 71 15.28 -6.92 5.60
C ALA A 71 14.04 -7.05 6.49
N ARG A 72 12.82 -6.92 5.97
CA ARG A 72 11.58 -7.00 6.77
C ARG A 72 11.25 -8.44 7.18
N LEU A 73 10.61 -8.60 8.35
CA LEU A 73 10.24 -9.91 8.92
C LEU A 73 9.39 -10.76 7.94
N LYS A 74 8.54 -10.13 7.14
CA LYS A 74 7.74 -10.79 6.10
C LYS A 74 8.57 -11.67 5.15
N PHE A 75 9.78 -11.24 4.80
CA PHE A 75 10.66 -11.99 3.88
C PHE A 75 11.34 -13.17 4.56
N LEU A 76 11.73 -13.02 5.83
CA LEU A 76 12.25 -14.13 6.63
C LEU A 76 11.19 -15.25 6.75
N ILE A 77 9.95 -14.88 7.02
CA ILE A 77 8.83 -15.84 7.12
C ILE A 77 8.48 -16.45 5.77
N ALA A 78 8.58 -15.69 4.68
CA ALA A 78 8.41 -16.22 3.33
C ALA A 78 9.50 -17.25 2.98
N LYS A 79 10.75 -17.01 3.40
CA LYS A 79 11.89 -17.92 3.18
C LYS A 79 11.82 -19.20 4.01
N LEU A 80 11.48 -19.09 5.29
CA LEU A 80 11.46 -20.23 6.21
C LEU A 80 10.16 -21.05 6.12
N GLY A 81 9.05 -20.39 5.81
CA GLY A 81 7.71 -20.94 6.08
C GLY A 81 7.26 -20.63 7.51
N ILE A 82 5.94 -20.59 7.72
CA ILE A 82 5.37 -20.20 9.02
C ILE A 82 5.61 -21.26 10.09
N ASP A 83 5.60 -22.54 9.73
CA ASP A 83 5.74 -23.63 10.71
C ASP A 83 7.16 -23.70 11.28
N GLU A 84 8.17 -23.53 10.42
CA GLU A 84 9.56 -23.45 10.87
C GLU A 84 9.79 -22.19 11.72
N PHE A 85 9.20 -21.06 11.33
CA PHE A 85 9.27 -19.84 12.13
C PHE A 85 8.63 -20.03 13.52
N ARG A 86 7.47 -20.68 13.61
CA ARG A 86 6.82 -21.03 14.90
C ARG A 86 7.72 -21.92 15.75
N ARG A 87 8.35 -22.95 15.17
CA ARG A 87 9.29 -23.83 15.89
C ARG A 87 10.44 -23.03 16.49
N LEU A 88 11.07 -22.16 15.70
CA LEU A 88 12.18 -21.32 16.15
C LEU A 88 11.77 -20.33 17.25
N VAL A 89 10.57 -19.76 17.16
CA VAL A 89 10.02 -18.88 18.21
C VAL A 89 9.75 -19.66 19.50
N ALA A 90 9.21 -20.87 19.41
CA ALA A 90 8.98 -21.72 20.58
C ALA A 90 10.29 -22.14 21.27
N GLU A 91 11.32 -22.51 20.49
CA GLU A 91 12.66 -22.82 21.01
C GLU A 91 13.29 -21.61 21.68
N GLU A 92 13.20 -20.44 21.06
CA GLU A 92 13.71 -19.20 21.64
C GLU A 92 12.94 -18.83 22.93
N ARG A 93 11.61 -18.97 22.94
CA ARG A 93 10.76 -18.73 24.12
C ARG A 93 11.10 -19.65 25.28
N ALA A 94 11.43 -20.91 25.02
CA ALA A 94 11.74 -21.92 26.05
C ALA A 94 13.06 -21.64 26.78
N ILE A 95 14.02 -20.97 26.14
CA ILE A 95 15.32 -20.63 26.73
C ILE A 95 15.38 -19.22 27.34
N LEU A 96 14.32 -18.41 27.19
CA LEU A 96 14.28 -17.09 27.79
C LEU A 96 14.24 -17.21 29.32
N PRO A 97 15.14 -16.54 30.06
CA PRO A 97 15.03 -16.46 31.51
C PRO A 97 13.74 -15.74 31.87
N HIS A 98 13.07 -16.21 32.93
CA HIS A 98 11.88 -15.52 33.44
C HIS A 98 12.19 -14.07 33.81
N ASP A 99 11.24 -13.19 33.53
CA ASP A 99 11.30 -11.78 33.85
C ASP A 99 9.95 -11.35 34.42
N ASP A 100 9.92 -10.97 35.69
CA ASP A 100 8.69 -10.57 36.40
C ASP A 100 7.96 -9.42 35.68
N ARG A 101 8.69 -8.59 34.91
CA ARG A 101 8.13 -7.48 34.13
C ARG A 101 7.23 -7.93 32.98
N TRP A 102 7.32 -9.19 32.56
CA TRP A 102 6.44 -9.73 31.52
C TRP A 102 4.97 -9.74 31.93
N ALA A 103 4.69 -10.03 33.19
CA ALA A 103 3.33 -10.02 33.74
C ALA A 103 3.07 -8.79 34.61
N GLY A 104 4.10 -8.13 35.15
CA GLY A 104 3.96 -6.98 36.04
C GLY A 104 3.14 -5.82 35.46
N TYR A 105 3.09 -5.66 34.13
CA TYR A 105 2.22 -4.65 33.52
C TYR A 105 0.73 -4.88 33.76
N VAL A 106 0.31 -6.14 33.92
CA VAL A 106 -1.10 -6.52 34.08
C VAL A 106 -1.64 -6.04 35.42
N ASP A 107 -0.90 -6.32 36.50
CA ASP A 107 -1.34 -5.97 37.85
C ASP A 107 -0.94 -4.54 38.25
N ASP A 108 0.29 -4.12 37.92
CA ASP A 108 0.83 -2.86 38.43
C ASP A 108 0.50 -1.64 37.56
N TYR A 109 0.22 -1.85 36.27
CA TYR A 109 0.12 -0.75 35.30
C TYR A 109 -1.23 -0.63 34.60
N LEU A 110 -1.87 -1.72 34.15
CA LEU A 110 -3.16 -1.64 33.45
C LEU A 110 -4.24 -0.84 34.21
N PRO A 111 -4.40 -0.97 35.54
CA PRO A 111 -5.38 -0.16 36.28
C PRO A 111 -5.16 1.35 36.15
N ASN A 112 -3.91 1.79 35.96
CA ASN A 112 -3.57 3.21 35.80
C ASN A 112 -3.93 3.76 34.40
N TYR A 113 -4.23 2.88 33.44
CA TYR A 113 -4.60 3.23 32.07
C TYR A 113 -6.09 2.99 31.78
N GLU A 114 -6.88 2.65 32.80
CA GLU A 114 -8.33 2.53 32.65
C GLU A 114 -8.94 3.93 32.40
N GLU A 115 -9.50 4.11 31.21
CA GLU A 115 -10.19 5.35 30.89
C GLU A 115 -11.58 5.37 31.55
N VAL A 116 -11.80 6.37 32.40
CA VAL A 116 -13.08 6.63 33.04
C VAL A 116 -13.70 7.90 32.45
N ALA A 117 -15.01 7.90 32.27
CA ALA A 117 -15.72 9.09 31.80
C ALA A 117 -15.56 10.25 32.78
N LEU A 118 -15.16 11.42 32.26
CA LEU A 118 -15.08 12.65 33.05
C LEU A 118 -16.45 13.12 33.54
N LYS A 119 -17.47 12.97 32.69
CA LYS A 119 -18.84 13.41 32.92
C LYS A 119 -19.80 12.23 32.96
N THR A 120 -20.89 12.39 33.69
CA THR A 120 -21.97 11.39 33.71
C THR A 120 -22.71 11.40 32.37
N ALA A 121 -23.14 10.23 31.92
CA ALA A 121 -24.02 10.11 30.77
C ALA A 121 -25.36 10.82 31.03
N VAL A 122 -25.70 11.76 30.16
CA VAL A 122 -26.95 12.53 30.23
C VAL A 122 -27.54 12.58 28.83
N SER A 123 -28.80 12.20 28.71
CA SER A 123 -29.50 12.24 27.42
C SER A 123 -29.73 13.65 26.93
N LEU A 124 -29.61 13.85 25.62
CA LEU A 124 -29.87 15.13 24.99
C LEU A 124 -31.38 15.42 25.00
N ASN A 125 -31.81 16.44 25.76
CA ASN A 125 -33.21 16.83 25.85
C ASN A 125 -33.38 18.35 25.82
N GLY A 126 -34.29 18.84 24.96
CA GLY A 126 -34.74 20.24 24.97
C GLY A 126 -33.73 21.29 24.46
N ILE A 127 -32.65 20.89 23.81
CA ILE A 127 -31.62 21.80 23.28
C ILE A 127 -31.82 21.99 21.77
N SER A 128 -31.75 23.24 21.30
CA SER A 128 -31.72 23.56 19.87
C SER A 128 -30.41 23.08 19.26
N LEU A 129 -30.50 22.27 18.20
CA LEU A 129 -29.32 21.77 17.51
C LEU A 129 -28.69 22.86 16.62
N PRO A 130 -27.36 23.04 16.67
CA PRO A 130 -26.69 24.02 15.82
C PRO A 130 -26.70 23.59 14.35
N GLU A 131 -26.57 24.58 13.46
CA GLU A 131 -26.56 24.34 12.01
C GLU A 131 -25.40 23.43 11.59
N GLY A 132 -25.71 22.42 10.76
CA GLY A 132 -24.77 21.41 10.28
C GLY A 132 -24.56 20.22 11.25
N TYR A 133 -25.07 20.29 12.47
CA TYR A 133 -24.91 19.22 13.47
C TYR A 133 -25.40 17.85 12.98
N ALA A 134 -26.56 17.82 12.31
CA ALA A 134 -27.15 16.56 11.87
C ALA A 134 -26.26 15.79 10.88
N ASP A 135 -25.55 16.48 10.00
CA ASP A 135 -24.68 15.84 9.00
C ASP A 135 -23.32 15.47 9.60
N TRP A 136 -22.79 16.32 10.49
CA TRP A 136 -21.62 15.99 11.31
C TRP A 136 -21.89 14.75 12.18
N PHE A 137 -23.03 14.69 12.87
CA PHE A 137 -23.39 13.57 13.74
C PHE A 137 -23.41 12.24 12.98
N LYS A 138 -24.01 12.20 11.77
CA LYS A 138 -24.08 10.99 10.95
C LYS A 138 -22.72 10.41 10.56
N THR A 139 -21.69 11.25 10.45
CA THR A 139 -20.38 10.86 9.88
C THR A 139 -19.28 10.81 10.94
N ASN A 140 -19.31 11.70 11.92
CA ASN A 140 -18.27 11.86 12.91
C ASN A 140 -18.62 11.25 14.25
N VAL A 141 -19.88 10.88 14.51
CA VAL A 141 -20.31 10.38 15.81
C VAL A 141 -20.86 8.96 15.71
N TYR A 142 -20.43 8.10 16.61
CA TYR A 142 -21.07 6.79 16.81
C TYR A 142 -21.21 6.48 18.30
N GLN A 143 -22.22 5.67 18.62
CA GLN A 143 -22.51 5.27 20.00
C GLN A 143 -21.44 4.31 20.52
N GLN A 144 -20.95 4.56 21.72
CA GLN A 144 -20.02 3.66 22.41
C GLN A 144 -20.79 2.44 22.96
N ARG A 145 -20.06 1.40 23.39
CA ARG A 145 -20.68 0.24 24.07
C ARG A 145 -21.38 0.61 25.38
N GLN A 146 -20.92 1.66 26.04
CA GLN A 146 -21.46 2.17 27.30
C GLN A 146 -22.63 3.11 27.01
N ASP A 147 -23.77 2.84 27.62
CA ASP A 147 -25.01 3.58 27.37
C ASP A 147 -24.86 5.08 27.67
N GLY A 148 -25.40 5.91 26.77
CA GLY A 148 -25.36 7.38 26.87
C GLY A 148 -24.01 8.03 26.57
N TYR A 149 -23.00 7.25 26.19
CA TYR A 149 -21.70 7.75 25.73
C TYR A 149 -21.47 7.55 24.24
N PHE A 150 -20.74 8.49 23.66
CA PHE A 150 -20.46 8.55 22.23
C PHE A 150 -18.96 8.73 21.99
N VAL A 151 -18.53 8.26 20.83
CA VAL A 151 -17.22 8.56 20.27
C VAL A 151 -17.39 9.62 19.20
N VAL A 152 -16.58 10.68 19.30
CA VAL A 152 -16.53 11.77 18.33
C VAL A 152 -15.22 11.69 17.57
N THR A 153 -15.29 11.59 16.25
CA THR A 153 -14.14 11.66 15.35
C THR A 153 -13.97 13.09 14.86
N VAL A 154 -12.83 13.70 15.20
CA VAL A 154 -12.39 14.98 14.66
C VAL A 154 -11.75 14.69 13.30
N ASN A 155 -12.43 15.10 12.24
CA ASN A 155 -11.94 14.95 10.87
C ASN A 155 -10.77 15.90 10.63
N LEU A 156 -9.62 15.37 10.24
CA LEU A 156 -8.39 16.08 9.94
C LEU A 156 -8.01 15.80 8.49
N PRO A 157 -8.41 16.67 7.55
CA PRO A 157 -8.05 16.51 6.15
C PRO A 157 -6.53 16.40 5.99
N LEU A 158 -6.06 15.32 5.35
CA LEU A 158 -4.64 14.99 5.18
C LEU A 158 -3.86 14.75 6.50
N GLY A 159 -4.55 14.62 7.62
CA GLY A 159 -3.96 14.54 8.96
C GLY A 159 -3.37 15.85 9.46
N ASP A 160 -3.73 16.99 8.86
CA ASP A 160 -3.15 18.28 9.20
C ASP A 160 -3.81 18.89 10.45
N LEU A 161 -2.97 19.38 11.35
CA LEU A 161 -3.38 20.11 12.54
C LEU A 161 -2.36 21.22 12.81
N THR A 162 -2.83 22.47 12.84
CA THR A 162 -1.95 23.59 13.20
C THR A 162 -1.63 23.57 14.70
N SER A 163 -0.56 24.23 15.11
CA SER A 163 -0.19 24.34 16.54
C SER A 163 -1.31 24.99 17.37
N THR A 164 -1.95 26.04 16.87
CA THR A 164 -3.09 26.70 17.52
C THR A 164 -4.27 25.75 17.68
N GLN A 165 -4.65 25.04 16.62
CA GLN A 165 -5.72 24.05 16.71
C GLN A 165 -5.39 22.91 17.66
N ALA A 166 -4.12 22.50 17.77
CA ALA A 166 -3.70 21.47 18.72
C ALA A 166 -3.91 21.90 20.18
N PHE A 167 -3.55 23.13 20.54
CA PHE A 167 -3.83 23.67 21.88
C PHE A 167 -5.33 23.78 22.15
N GLN A 168 -6.09 24.28 21.18
CA GLN A 168 -7.55 24.41 21.32
C GLN A 168 -8.26 23.05 21.42
N LEU A 169 -7.80 22.05 20.66
CA LEU A 169 -8.31 20.69 20.75
C LEU A 169 -7.98 20.05 22.09
N ALA A 170 -6.80 20.34 22.67
CA ALA A 170 -6.45 19.92 24.01
C ALA A 170 -7.41 20.52 25.05
N ASP A 171 -7.71 21.82 24.96
CA ASP A 171 -8.67 22.48 25.87
C ASP A 171 -10.08 21.84 25.77
N ILE A 172 -10.54 21.55 24.55
CA ILE A 172 -11.80 20.82 24.31
C ILE A 172 -11.72 19.42 24.95
N ALA A 173 -10.62 18.70 24.76
CA ALA A 173 -10.45 17.37 25.32
C ALA A 173 -10.44 17.38 26.86
N SER A 174 -9.73 18.32 27.48
CA SER A 174 -9.72 18.50 28.95
C SER A 174 -11.13 18.74 29.48
N LYS A 175 -11.93 19.55 28.77
CA LYS A 175 -13.28 19.92 29.18
C LYS A 175 -14.31 18.78 29.08
N TYR A 176 -14.19 17.92 28.07
CA TYR A 176 -15.23 16.92 27.77
C TYR A 176 -14.83 15.48 28.09
N VAL A 177 -13.54 15.13 27.98
CA VAL A 177 -13.09 13.72 28.00
C VAL A 177 -11.86 13.47 28.88
N GLY A 178 -11.40 14.48 29.64
CA GLY A 178 -10.32 14.35 30.60
C GLY A 178 -8.98 14.01 29.95
N ASP A 179 -8.59 14.78 28.94
CA ASP A 179 -7.32 14.66 28.20
C ASP A 179 -7.14 13.37 27.38
N ASN A 180 -8.20 12.56 27.25
CA ASN A 180 -8.17 11.31 26.49
C ASN A 180 -8.43 11.53 24.99
N LEU A 181 -7.34 11.52 24.22
CA LEU A 181 -7.33 11.58 22.77
C LEU A 181 -6.71 10.31 22.18
N ARG A 182 -7.25 9.81 21.07
CA ARG A 182 -6.62 8.71 20.30
C ARG A 182 -6.50 9.12 18.84
N THR A 183 -5.39 8.74 18.19
CA THR A 183 -5.24 8.90 16.75
C THR A 183 -5.81 7.69 16.01
N THR A 184 -6.21 7.88 14.76
CA THR A 184 -6.68 6.81 13.88
C THR A 184 -5.71 6.57 12.72
N VAL A 185 -5.85 5.40 12.11
CA VAL A 185 -5.09 5.01 10.91
C VAL A 185 -5.54 5.74 9.64
N GLU A 186 -6.71 6.39 9.69
CA GLU A 186 -7.22 7.33 8.70
C GLU A 186 -6.66 8.75 8.88
N GLN A 187 -5.77 8.96 9.87
CA GLN A 187 -5.12 10.23 10.20
C GLN A 187 -6.01 11.22 10.97
N ASN A 188 -7.10 10.73 11.57
CA ASN A 188 -8.02 11.52 12.38
C ASN A 188 -7.70 11.41 13.89
N ILE A 189 -8.41 12.20 14.70
CA ILE A 189 -8.38 12.11 16.16
C ILE A 189 -9.77 11.72 16.67
N VAL A 190 -9.84 10.89 17.71
CA VAL A 190 -11.11 10.53 18.36
C VAL A 190 -11.13 10.93 19.83
N LEU A 191 -12.29 11.41 20.26
CA LEU A 191 -12.69 11.70 21.63
C LEU A 191 -13.66 10.60 22.07
N ARG A 192 -13.33 9.85 23.12
CA ARG A 192 -14.22 8.84 23.71
C ARG A 192 -14.91 9.39 24.94
N TRP A 193 -15.95 8.72 25.42
CA TRP A 193 -16.66 9.11 26.65
C TRP A 193 -17.35 10.47 26.58
N VAL A 194 -17.73 10.93 25.39
CA VAL A 194 -18.52 12.14 25.24
C VAL A 194 -19.97 11.84 25.63
N SER A 195 -20.51 12.57 26.59
CA SER A 195 -21.92 12.46 27.01
C SER A 195 -22.85 12.94 25.90
N GLU A 196 -24.00 12.29 25.69
CA GLU A 196 -24.96 12.66 24.63
C GLU A 196 -25.35 14.15 24.66
N ALA A 197 -25.65 14.68 25.85
CA ALA A 197 -26.01 16.07 26.06
C ALA A 197 -24.89 17.07 25.73
N ASP A 198 -23.63 16.64 25.73
CA ASP A 198 -22.48 17.49 25.40
C ASP A 198 -22.22 17.59 23.89
N LEU A 199 -22.74 16.66 23.07
CA LEU A 199 -22.44 16.58 21.63
C LEU A 199 -22.68 17.89 20.87
N PRO A 200 -23.81 18.64 21.06
CA PRO A 200 -24.00 19.90 20.36
C PRO A 200 -22.95 20.96 20.72
N ASN A 201 -22.50 20.99 21.98
CA ASN A 201 -21.48 21.93 22.43
C ASN A 201 -20.09 21.54 21.91
N VAL A 202 -19.74 20.25 21.95
CA VAL A 202 -18.50 19.73 21.36
C VAL A 202 -18.43 20.10 19.88
N TYR A 203 -19.51 19.87 19.12
CA TYR A 203 -19.57 20.26 17.72
C TYR A 203 -19.38 21.77 17.52
N ASN A 204 -20.06 22.62 18.29
CA ASN A 204 -19.92 24.08 18.19
C ASN A 204 -18.49 24.55 18.48
N GLU A 205 -17.84 23.99 19.50
CA GLU A 205 -16.46 24.34 19.85
C GLU A 205 -15.47 23.86 18.79
N LEU A 206 -15.61 22.62 18.31
CA LEU A 206 -14.83 22.11 17.19
C LEU A 206 -15.02 22.97 15.94
N LYS A 207 -16.26 23.33 15.59
CA LYS A 207 -16.57 24.21 14.46
C LYS A 207 -15.94 25.59 14.64
N GLY A 208 -15.98 26.15 15.85
CA GLY A 208 -15.38 27.44 16.18
C GLY A 208 -13.87 27.51 15.96
N VAL A 209 -13.18 26.37 16.00
CA VAL A 209 -11.73 26.25 15.77
C VAL A 209 -11.38 25.63 14.41
N GLY A 210 -12.37 25.47 13.53
CA GLY A 210 -12.17 24.91 12.18
C GLY A 210 -11.95 23.39 12.15
N LEU A 211 -12.39 22.67 13.18
CA LEU A 211 -12.30 21.20 13.31
C LEU A 211 -13.68 20.52 13.32
N GLY A 212 -14.74 21.25 12.98
CA GLY A 212 -16.13 20.79 12.99
C GLY A 212 -16.62 20.16 11.69
N ASP A 213 -15.75 19.96 10.71
CA ASP A 213 -16.12 19.40 9.41
C ASP A 213 -16.62 17.96 9.53
N GLY A 214 -17.71 17.66 8.81
CA GLY A 214 -18.24 16.31 8.67
C GLY A 214 -17.40 15.42 7.74
N GLY A 215 -17.87 14.19 7.54
CA GLY A 215 -17.34 13.27 6.52
C GLY A 215 -16.28 12.29 7.01
N ALA A 216 -16.01 12.22 8.32
CA ALA A 216 -15.13 11.20 8.87
C ALA A 216 -15.60 9.80 8.46
N GLY A 217 -14.66 8.93 8.08
CA GLY A 217 -14.96 7.57 7.66
C GLY A 217 -15.70 7.43 6.32
N THR A 218 -15.95 8.50 5.58
CA THR A 218 -16.57 8.44 4.24
C THR A 218 -15.52 8.49 3.12
N ILE A 219 -15.94 8.43 1.86
CA ILE A 219 -15.05 8.56 0.69
C ILE A 219 -14.32 9.90 0.61
N VAL A 220 -14.80 10.96 1.29
CA VAL A 220 -14.09 12.25 1.36
C VAL A 220 -12.94 12.25 2.39
N ASP A 221 -12.89 11.24 3.27
CA ASP A 221 -11.86 11.04 4.30
C ASP A 221 -10.66 10.28 3.72
N ILE A 222 -9.98 10.94 2.76
CA ILE A 222 -8.89 10.35 1.99
C ILE A 222 -7.61 10.32 2.84
N THR A 223 -7.05 9.12 3.04
CA THR A 223 -5.73 8.97 3.66
C THR A 223 -4.63 9.22 2.63
N SER A 224 -3.64 10.05 2.97
CA SER A 224 -2.48 10.28 2.11
C SER A 224 -1.17 10.30 2.90
N CYS A 225 -0.12 9.71 2.34
CA CYS A 225 1.23 9.96 2.85
C CYS A 225 1.72 11.37 2.46
N PRO A 226 2.84 11.86 3.03
CA PRO A 226 3.40 13.15 2.68
C PRO A 226 3.73 13.34 1.19
N GLY A 227 4.16 12.29 0.50
CA GLY A 227 4.56 12.39 -0.91
C GLY A 227 5.70 13.38 -1.13
N THR A 228 5.78 14.01 -2.31
CA THR A 228 6.84 14.95 -2.66
C THR A 228 6.84 16.24 -1.83
N ASP A 229 5.81 16.51 -1.02
CA ASP A 229 5.74 17.69 -0.15
C ASP A 229 6.93 17.75 0.81
N THR A 230 7.24 16.63 1.46
CA THR A 230 8.35 16.54 2.45
C THR A 230 9.14 15.23 2.37
N CYS A 231 8.65 14.21 1.67
CA CYS A 231 9.33 12.91 1.61
C CYS A 231 10.35 12.86 0.47
N LYS A 232 11.61 12.56 0.81
CA LYS A 232 12.70 12.34 -0.17
C LYS A 232 12.52 11.12 -1.08
N LEU A 233 11.60 10.20 -0.74
CA LEU A 233 11.24 9.05 -1.58
C LEU A 233 9.95 9.27 -2.38
N GLY A 234 9.31 10.43 -2.23
CA GLY A 234 8.10 10.76 -2.97
C GLY A 234 8.42 10.85 -4.47
N ILE A 235 7.62 10.19 -5.29
CA ILE A 235 7.70 10.28 -6.76
C ILE A 235 6.67 11.30 -7.25
N ALA A 236 5.45 11.28 -6.71
CA ALA A 236 4.37 12.21 -7.05
C ALA A 236 3.73 12.82 -5.80
N ALA A 237 3.03 13.95 -5.97
CA ALA A 237 2.40 14.74 -4.92
C ALA A 237 1.09 14.10 -4.44
N SER A 238 1.19 13.11 -3.55
CA SER A 238 0.01 12.41 -3.02
C SER A 238 -0.94 13.32 -2.25
N ARG A 239 -0.42 14.30 -1.49
CA ARG A 239 -1.24 15.24 -0.72
C ARG A 239 -2.00 16.22 -1.61
N GLY A 240 -1.32 16.76 -2.63
CA GLY A 240 -1.96 17.60 -3.63
C GLY A 240 -3.10 16.88 -4.35
N LEU A 241 -2.88 15.63 -4.77
CA LEU A 241 -3.92 14.81 -5.39
C LEU A 241 -5.08 14.54 -4.41
N ALA A 242 -4.80 14.16 -3.17
CA ALA A 242 -5.82 13.93 -2.16
C ALA A 242 -6.67 15.18 -1.89
N GLY A 243 -6.05 16.37 -1.83
CA GLY A 243 -6.75 17.64 -1.69
C GLY A 243 -7.71 17.94 -2.85
N GLU A 244 -7.27 17.68 -4.09
CA GLU A 244 -8.11 17.84 -5.29
C GLU A 244 -9.31 16.88 -5.28
N LEU A 245 -9.07 15.58 -5.02
CA LEU A 245 -10.14 14.59 -4.96
C LEU A 245 -11.13 14.89 -3.85
N ARG A 246 -10.66 15.26 -2.66
CA ARG A 246 -11.52 15.68 -1.55
C ARG A 246 -12.39 16.86 -1.94
N THR A 247 -11.82 17.89 -2.57
CA THR A 247 -12.57 19.08 -3.02
C THR A 247 -13.72 18.69 -3.97
N ARG A 248 -13.43 17.84 -4.98
CA ARG A 248 -14.45 17.39 -5.94
C ARG A 248 -15.52 16.48 -5.33
N LEU A 249 -15.13 15.60 -4.41
CA LEU A 249 -16.07 14.71 -3.73
C LEU A 249 -16.95 15.47 -2.74
N ALA A 250 -16.37 16.40 -1.97
CA ALA A 250 -17.10 17.23 -1.02
C ALA A 250 -18.17 18.08 -1.72
N ALA A 251 -17.86 18.65 -2.89
CA ALA A 251 -18.80 19.42 -3.70
C ALA A 251 -20.03 18.61 -4.16
N ARG A 252 -19.94 17.28 -4.20
CA ARG A 252 -21.01 16.36 -4.62
C ARG A 252 -21.56 15.50 -3.47
N SER A 253 -21.11 15.75 -2.23
CA SER A 253 -21.44 14.91 -1.07
C SER A 253 -22.95 14.77 -0.82
N ALA A 254 -23.71 15.84 -1.02
CA ALA A 254 -25.17 15.85 -0.84
C ALA A 254 -25.93 14.97 -1.84
N THR A 255 -25.42 14.80 -3.06
CA THR A 255 -26.04 14.01 -4.14
C THR A 255 -25.34 12.67 -4.37
N MET A 256 -24.36 12.35 -3.54
CA MET A 256 -23.53 11.15 -3.67
C MET A 256 -24.35 9.88 -3.45
N PRO A 257 -24.27 8.88 -4.36
CA PRO A 257 -24.93 7.60 -4.16
C PRO A 257 -24.45 6.88 -2.90
N ASP A 258 -25.36 6.30 -2.12
CA ASP A 258 -25.02 5.57 -0.88
C ASP A 258 -24.00 4.46 -1.11
N ALA A 259 -24.02 3.83 -2.30
CA ALA A 259 -23.11 2.76 -2.68
C ALA A 259 -21.62 3.15 -2.60
N ILE A 260 -21.29 4.44 -2.78
CA ILE A 260 -19.90 4.90 -2.79
C ILE A 260 -19.49 5.66 -1.53
N LYS A 261 -20.43 6.03 -0.65
CA LYS A 261 -20.15 6.88 0.51
C LYS A 261 -19.11 6.28 1.45
N ASP A 262 -19.08 4.96 1.57
CA ASP A 262 -18.20 4.26 2.52
C ASP A 262 -16.91 3.73 1.88
N LEU A 263 -16.69 3.96 0.58
CA LEU A 263 -15.47 3.52 -0.10
C LEU A 263 -14.26 4.26 0.46
N LYS A 264 -13.14 3.54 0.59
CA LYS A 264 -11.88 4.09 1.06
C LYS A 264 -10.98 4.43 -0.11
N ILE A 265 -10.52 5.68 -0.13
CA ILE A 265 -9.45 6.14 -1.01
C ILE A 265 -8.18 6.30 -0.20
N LYS A 266 -7.09 5.68 -0.67
CA LYS A 266 -5.78 5.78 0.00
C LYS A 266 -4.69 6.05 -1.02
N ILE A 267 -3.88 7.09 -0.77
CA ILE A 267 -2.92 7.62 -1.73
C ILE A 267 -1.50 7.60 -1.15
N SER A 268 -0.53 7.18 -1.95
CA SER A 268 0.89 7.24 -1.60
C SER A 268 1.68 7.97 -2.68
N GLY A 269 2.71 8.73 -2.30
CA GLY A 269 3.57 9.40 -3.28
C GLY A 269 4.53 8.46 -4.00
N CYS A 270 4.67 7.21 -3.54
CA CYS A 270 5.43 6.14 -4.20
C CYS A 270 4.88 4.76 -3.80
N PHE A 271 5.46 3.70 -4.36
CA PHE A 271 5.09 2.30 -4.16
C PHE A 271 5.27 1.77 -2.72
N ASN A 272 5.89 2.53 -1.80
CA ASN A 272 6.13 2.06 -0.42
C ASN A 272 4.85 1.90 0.43
N SER A 273 3.71 2.40 -0.06
CA SER A 273 2.40 2.20 0.56
C SER A 273 2.27 2.75 1.99
N CYS A 274 2.92 3.87 2.29
CA CYS A 274 2.76 4.59 3.58
C CYS A 274 1.30 5.03 3.80
N GLY A 275 0.60 5.42 2.73
CA GLY A 275 -0.84 5.71 2.79
C GLY A 275 -1.72 4.46 2.79
N GLN A 276 -1.15 3.25 2.67
CA GLN A 276 -1.83 1.95 2.67
C GLN A 276 -2.73 1.71 1.43
N HIS A 277 -2.26 2.12 0.24
CA HIS A 277 -3.03 2.03 -1.00
C HIS A 277 -3.40 0.60 -1.43
N HIS A 278 -2.62 -0.42 -1.05
CA HIS A 278 -2.91 -1.82 -1.40
C HIS A 278 -4.18 -2.38 -0.75
N VAL A 279 -4.66 -1.79 0.34
CA VAL A 279 -5.77 -2.35 1.15
C VAL A 279 -7.02 -1.48 1.09
N ALA A 280 -7.02 -0.47 0.22
CA ALA A 280 -8.17 0.39 -0.02
C ALA A 280 -9.08 -0.19 -1.12
N ASP A 281 -10.35 0.23 -1.12
CA ASP A 281 -11.24 0.02 -2.25
C ASP A 281 -10.60 0.60 -3.52
N ILE A 282 -10.13 1.86 -3.42
CA ILE A 282 -9.46 2.59 -4.50
C ILE A 282 -8.13 3.16 -3.98
N GLY A 283 -7.03 2.57 -4.42
CA GLY A 283 -5.68 2.97 -4.10
C GLY A 283 -4.99 3.70 -5.25
N PHE A 284 -4.15 4.68 -4.90
CA PHE A 284 -3.26 5.34 -5.86
C PHE A 284 -1.84 5.39 -5.31
N PHE A 285 -0.84 5.18 -6.18
CA PHE A 285 0.53 5.49 -5.80
C PHE A 285 1.34 6.16 -6.90
N GLY A 286 2.21 7.08 -6.50
CA GLY A 286 3.00 7.91 -7.41
C GLY A 286 3.97 7.12 -8.27
N ASN A 287 4.04 7.53 -9.53
CA ASN A 287 4.86 6.98 -10.60
C ASN A 287 5.30 8.13 -11.53
N SER A 288 6.20 7.86 -12.46
CA SER A 288 6.60 8.82 -13.47
C SER A 288 6.72 8.15 -14.84
N ARG A 289 6.46 8.93 -15.89
CA ARG A 289 6.68 8.52 -17.28
C ARG A 289 7.37 9.64 -18.03
N ARG A 290 8.19 9.28 -19.02
CA ARG A 290 8.76 10.24 -19.96
C ARG A 290 7.82 10.39 -21.15
N ARG A 291 7.69 11.63 -21.61
CA ARG A 291 7.08 11.96 -22.88
C ARG A 291 7.96 12.96 -23.59
N ASN A 292 8.53 12.55 -24.72
CA ASN A 292 9.63 13.24 -25.37
C ASN A 292 10.76 13.48 -24.34
N ASN A 293 11.28 14.71 -24.25
CA ASN A 293 12.37 15.05 -23.33
C ASN A 293 11.92 15.46 -21.92
N ARG A 294 10.62 15.39 -21.61
CA ARG A 294 10.07 15.82 -20.31
C ARG A 294 9.54 14.63 -19.51
N THR A 295 9.49 14.81 -18.19
CA THR A 295 8.93 13.83 -17.25
C THR A 295 7.55 14.30 -16.80
N VAL A 296 6.62 13.36 -16.68
CA VAL A 296 5.21 13.63 -16.36
C VAL A 296 4.82 12.85 -15.10
N PRO A 297 4.20 13.49 -14.09
CA PRO A 297 3.72 12.82 -12.89
C PRO A 297 2.57 11.87 -13.24
N HIS A 298 2.64 10.65 -12.74
CA HIS A 298 1.60 9.65 -12.92
C HIS A 298 1.23 9.02 -11.58
N PHE A 299 0.07 8.36 -11.55
CA PHE A 299 -0.31 7.48 -10.47
C PHE A 299 -0.68 6.10 -11.04
N GLN A 300 -0.17 5.05 -10.40
CA GLN A 300 -0.70 3.71 -10.56
C GLN A 300 -2.05 3.63 -9.86
N VAL A 301 -3.06 3.13 -10.58
CA VAL A 301 -4.39 2.83 -10.06
C VAL A 301 -4.38 1.40 -9.52
N VAL A 302 -4.88 1.23 -8.28
CA VAL A 302 -4.95 -0.05 -7.56
C VAL A 302 -6.38 -0.24 -7.06
N LEU A 303 -7.08 -1.32 -7.42
CA LEU A 303 -8.51 -1.49 -7.10
C LEU A 303 -8.80 -2.81 -6.39
N GLY A 304 -9.77 -2.79 -5.48
CA GLY A 304 -10.35 -4.00 -4.87
C GLY A 304 -9.58 -4.56 -3.68
N GLY A 305 -8.79 -3.73 -2.99
CA GLY A 305 -8.18 -4.12 -1.71
C GLY A 305 -9.23 -4.20 -0.60
N LYS A 306 -9.00 -5.05 0.41
CA LYS A 306 -9.88 -5.20 1.57
C LYS A 306 -9.15 -4.75 2.83
N TRP A 307 -9.60 -3.64 3.41
CA TRP A 307 -9.03 -3.06 4.63
C TRP A 307 -9.22 -3.95 5.87
N ARG A 308 -10.38 -4.62 5.96
CA ARG A 308 -10.77 -5.48 7.08
C ARG A 308 -10.09 -6.84 7.03
N GLU A 309 -10.25 -7.61 8.11
CA GLU A 309 -9.80 -9.01 8.20
C GLU A 309 -8.30 -9.17 7.92
N ASN A 310 -7.47 -8.33 8.58
CA ASN A 310 -6.02 -8.35 8.41
C ASN A 310 -5.60 -8.22 6.94
N ALA A 311 -6.12 -7.20 6.25
CA ALA A 311 -5.89 -7.03 4.82
C ALA A 311 -6.33 -8.27 4.01
N GLY A 312 -7.63 -8.62 4.09
CA GLY A 312 -8.16 -9.89 3.55
C GLY A 312 -7.90 -10.11 2.06
N SER A 313 -7.67 -9.04 1.30
CA SER A 313 -7.15 -9.05 -0.06
C SER A 313 -6.36 -7.77 -0.35
N PHE A 314 -5.46 -7.84 -1.31
CA PHE A 314 -4.77 -6.67 -1.84
C PHE A 314 -5.38 -6.24 -3.17
N GLY A 315 -5.43 -4.94 -3.41
CA GLY A 315 -5.92 -4.38 -4.65
C GLY A 315 -4.98 -4.71 -5.82
N LEU A 316 -5.57 -4.86 -7.00
CA LEU A 316 -4.89 -5.20 -8.23
C LEU A 316 -4.40 -3.92 -8.91
N ALA A 317 -3.18 -3.94 -9.45
CA ALA A 317 -2.64 -2.85 -10.26
C ALA A 317 -3.31 -2.84 -11.65
N MET A 318 -4.07 -1.78 -11.95
CA MET A 318 -4.96 -1.72 -13.12
C MET A 318 -4.49 -0.83 -14.27
N GLY A 319 -3.57 0.10 -14.01
CA GLY A 319 -2.97 0.95 -15.03
C GLY A 319 -2.29 2.17 -14.43
N VAL A 320 -1.51 2.88 -15.24
CA VAL A 320 -0.77 4.07 -14.84
C VAL A 320 -1.32 5.25 -15.63
N VAL A 321 -1.86 6.26 -14.94
CA VAL A 321 -2.50 7.42 -15.56
C VAL A 321 -1.79 8.72 -15.15
N PRO A 322 -1.82 9.77 -15.99
CA PRO A 322 -1.25 11.06 -15.62
C PRO A 322 -1.93 11.61 -14.37
N SER A 323 -1.19 12.31 -13.50
CA SER A 323 -1.72 12.83 -12.23
C SER A 323 -2.99 13.68 -12.43
N LYS A 324 -3.01 14.51 -13.49
CA LYS A 324 -4.17 15.34 -13.84
C LYS A 324 -5.42 14.58 -14.27
N LYS A 325 -5.30 13.30 -14.65
CA LYS A 325 -6.41 12.43 -15.06
C LYS A 325 -6.95 11.54 -13.95
N VAL A 326 -6.31 11.47 -12.78
CA VAL A 326 -6.79 10.67 -11.66
C VAL A 326 -8.22 11.04 -11.23
N PRO A 327 -8.62 12.33 -11.15
CA PRO A 327 -10.00 12.67 -10.82
C PRO A 327 -11.03 12.09 -11.81
N ASP A 328 -10.74 12.19 -13.12
CA ASP A 328 -11.63 11.68 -14.17
C ASP A 328 -11.73 10.14 -14.10
N VAL A 329 -10.63 9.45 -13.76
CA VAL A 329 -10.60 8.00 -13.53
C VAL A 329 -11.44 7.60 -12.32
N LEU A 330 -11.37 8.36 -11.22
CA LEU A 330 -12.18 8.10 -10.04
C LEU A 330 -13.68 8.22 -10.36
N ASP A 331 -14.08 9.26 -11.10
CA ASP A 331 -15.45 9.46 -11.55
C ASP A 331 -15.91 8.26 -12.41
N ALA A 332 -15.12 7.89 -13.43
CA ALA A 332 -15.45 6.76 -14.29
C ALA A 332 -15.60 5.42 -13.55
N ILE A 333 -14.75 5.16 -12.55
CA ILE A 333 -14.83 3.93 -11.73
C ILE A 333 -16.08 3.96 -10.84
N THR A 334 -16.33 5.06 -10.14
CA THR A 334 -17.42 5.15 -9.18
C THR A 334 -18.79 5.19 -9.87
N GLU A 335 -18.92 5.91 -10.98
CA GLU A 335 -20.14 5.94 -11.79
C GLU A 335 -20.46 4.57 -12.37
N ARG A 336 -19.45 3.88 -12.91
CA ARG A 336 -19.63 2.53 -13.47
C ARG A 336 -20.02 1.52 -12.40
N TYR A 337 -19.39 1.57 -11.21
CA TYR A 337 -19.78 0.73 -10.09
C TYR A 337 -21.23 0.96 -9.68
N VAL A 338 -21.67 2.22 -9.56
CA VAL A 338 -23.07 2.54 -9.24
C VAL A 338 -24.03 2.01 -10.30
N ALA A 339 -23.67 2.08 -11.58
CA ALA A 339 -24.51 1.64 -12.69
C ALA A 339 -24.59 0.11 -12.84
N GLU A 340 -23.49 -0.60 -12.58
CA GLU A 340 -23.38 -2.04 -12.88
C GLU A 340 -23.48 -2.95 -11.64
N ARG A 341 -23.47 -2.39 -10.43
CA ARG A 341 -23.52 -3.20 -9.20
C ARG A 341 -24.82 -3.99 -9.08
N GLU A 342 -24.70 -5.23 -8.64
CA GLU A 342 -25.83 -6.06 -8.28
C GLU A 342 -26.33 -5.75 -6.87
N ARG A 343 -27.54 -6.22 -6.54
CA ARG A 343 -28.13 -5.97 -5.23
C ARG A 343 -27.31 -6.63 -4.13
N GLY A 344 -26.77 -5.81 -3.22
CA GLY A 344 -25.95 -6.28 -2.10
C GLY A 344 -24.48 -6.53 -2.44
N GLU A 345 -24.10 -6.33 -3.70
CA GLU A 345 -22.72 -6.42 -4.13
C GLU A 345 -21.90 -5.25 -3.55
N ASN A 346 -20.72 -5.57 -3.01
CA ASN A 346 -19.73 -4.60 -2.57
C ASN A 346 -18.71 -4.31 -3.68
N PHE A 347 -17.83 -3.33 -3.45
CA PHE A 347 -16.89 -2.88 -4.46
C PHE A 347 -15.87 -3.96 -4.86
N GLN A 348 -15.36 -4.75 -3.92
CA GLN A 348 -14.39 -5.81 -4.19
C GLN A 348 -15.00 -6.91 -5.06
N ASP A 349 -16.24 -7.31 -4.76
CA ASP A 349 -16.97 -8.33 -5.52
C ASP A 349 -17.23 -7.83 -6.95
N TRP A 350 -17.63 -6.55 -7.10
CA TRP A 350 -17.79 -5.92 -8.41
C TRP A 350 -16.49 -5.86 -9.22
N VAL A 351 -15.37 -5.43 -8.62
CA VAL A 351 -14.06 -5.41 -9.30
C VAL A 351 -13.65 -6.83 -9.74
N THR A 352 -13.92 -7.82 -8.89
CA THR A 352 -13.63 -9.23 -9.19
C THR A 352 -14.49 -9.73 -10.35
N ARG A 353 -15.79 -9.44 -10.35
CA ARG A 353 -16.73 -9.82 -11.41
C ARG A 353 -16.44 -9.13 -12.74
N LEU A 354 -16.14 -7.83 -12.72
CA LEU A 354 -15.76 -7.06 -13.90
C LEU A 354 -14.47 -7.59 -14.53
N GLY A 355 -13.54 -8.05 -13.67
CA GLY A 355 -12.32 -8.70 -14.09
C GLY A 355 -11.25 -7.75 -14.64
N LYS A 356 -9.99 -8.20 -14.57
CA LYS A 356 -8.80 -7.38 -14.88
C LYS A 356 -8.84 -6.77 -16.28
N ARG A 357 -9.41 -7.48 -17.27
CA ARG A 357 -9.48 -7.02 -18.67
C ARG A 357 -10.30 -5.75 -18.81
N ASP A 358 -11.53 -5.75 -18.30
CA ASP A 358 -12.43 -4.61 -18.50
C ASP A 358 -12.09 -3.45 -17.57
N VAL A 359 -11.50 -3.73 -16.41
CA VAL A 359 -10.89 -2.70 -15.56
C VAL A 359 -9.69 -2.03 -16.26
N LYS A 360 -8.79 -2.80 -16.87
CA LYS A 360 -7.68 -2.23 -17.67
C LYS A 360 -8.23 -1.33 -18.78
N LYS A 361 -9.23 -1.78 -19.55
CA LYS A 361 -9.87 -0.96 -20.61
C LYS A 361 -10.41 0.36 -20.08
N LEU A 362 -11.08 0.35 -18.92
CA LEU A 362 -11.60 1.55 -18.26
C LEU A 362 -10.48 2.55 -17.96
N VAL A 363 -9.34 2.07 -17.42
CA VAL A 363 -8.20 2.92 -17.06
C VAL A 363 -7.42 3.40 -18.30
N THR A 364 -7.28 2.56 -19.34
CA THR A 364 -6.55 2.89 -20.58
C THR A 364 -7.15 4.10 -21.30
N ALA A 365 -8.46 4.36 -21.17
CA ALA A 365 -9.09 5.55 -21.74
C ALA A 365 -8.51 6.89 -21.21
N PHE A 366 -7.73 6.85 -20.13
CA PHE A 366 -7.18 8.03 -19.46
C PHE A 366 -5.65 8.07 -19.45
N THR A 367 -4.97 7.23 -20.23
CA THR A 367 -3.50 7.15 -20.22
C THR A 367 -2.82 8.16 -21.12
N ASP A 368 -3.57 8.81 -22.00
CA ASP A 368 -3.02 9.78 -22.95
C ASP A 368 -2.56 11.06 -22.24
N VAL A 369 -1.37 11.49 -22.60
CA VAL A 369 -0.78 12.76 -22.17
C VAL A 369 -0.82 13.70 -23.39
N PRO A 370 -1.30 14.95 -23.29
CA PRO A 370 -1.18 15.97 -24.34
C PRO A 370 0.23 16.56 -24.42
N ILE A 371 0.66 17.09 -25.58
CA ILE A 371 2.02 17.66 -25.69
C ILE A 371 2.14 18.91 -24.81
N TYR A 372 3.37 19.22 -24.39
CA TYR A 372 3.62 20.28 -23.41
C TYR A 372 3.06 21.63 -23.87
N GLU A 373 3.22 21.95 -25.15
CA GLU A 373 2.78 23.21 -25.75
C GLU A 373 1.24 23.36 -25.74
N GLU A 374 0.50 22.25 -25.76
CA GLU A 374 -0.96 22.25 -25.71
C GLU A 374 -1.49 22.32 -24.27
N GLN A 375 -0.92 21.52 -23.36
CA GLN A 375 -1.36 21.46 -21.96
C GLN A 375 -0.17 21.31 -21.00
N PRO A 376 0.51 22.43 -20.66
CA PRO A 376 1.66 22.41 -19.75
C PRO A 376 1.35 21.85 -18.36
N SER A 377 0.10 21.99 -17.89
CA SER A 377 -0.34 21.54 -16.57
C SER A 377 -0.23 20.03 -16.35
N PHE A 378 -0.16 19.22 -17.41
CA PHE A 378 0.10 17.78 -17.28
C PHE A 378 1.51 17.49 -16.78
N TYR A 379 2.44 18.43 -16.95
CA TYR A 379 3.83 18.32 -16.59
C TYR A 379 4.14 18.95 -15.23
N SER A 380 3.12 19.25 -14.42
CA SER A 380 3.24 19.58 -13.00
C SER A 380 2.28 18.73 -12.18
N ASP A 381 2.55 18.57 -10.89
CA ASP A 381 1.67 17.78 -10.03
C ASP A 381 0.52 18.63 -9.45
N TRP A 382 -0.40 18.01 -8.71
CA TRP A 382 -1.38 18.76 -7.93
C TRP A 382 -0.70 19.45 -6.74
N GLY A 383 -1.04 20.71 -6.48
CA GLY A 383 -0.46 21.48 -5.37
C GLY A 383 0.99 21.93 -5.55
N ASP A 384 1.69 21.47 -6.60
CA ASP A 384 3.06 21.90 -6.94
C ASP A 384 3.08 22.62 -8.29
N PRO A 385 3.37 23.94 -8.33
CA PRO A 385 3.40 24.70 -9.58
C PRO A 385 4.67 24.44 -10.41
N ARG A 386 5.69 23.77 -9.84
CA ARG A 386 6.96 23.50 -10.55
C ARG A 386 6.74 22.46 -11.63
N GLU A 387 7.56 22.55 -12.68
CA GLU A 387 7.64 21.47 -13.65
C GLU A 387 8.16 20.20 -12.97
N PHE A 388 7.48 19.09 -13.23
CA PHE A 388 7.71 17.82 -12.60
C PHE A 388 9.10 17.28 -12.96
N SER A 389 9.85 16.90 -11.92
CA SER A 389 11.12 16.21 -12.07
C SER A 389 11.28 15.18 -10.97
N ILE A 390 12.10 14.16 -11.23
CA ILE A 390 12.51 13.16 -10.23
C ILE A 390 13.85 13.53 -9.57
N GLY A 391 14.38 14.73 -9.85
CA GLY A 391 15.70 15.17 -9.37
C GLY A 391 15.74 15.44 -7.86
N ASP A 392 14.59 15.76 -7.26
CA ASP A 392 14.47 16.00 -5.82
C ASP A 392 14.45 14.70 -4.99
N MET A 393 14.39 13.53 -5.64
CA MET A 393 14.46 12.24 -4.93
C MET A 393 15.83 12.05 -4.30
N GLY A 394 15.84 11.63 -3.04
CA GLY A 394 17.04 11.42 -2.27
C GLY A 394 16.97 10.18 -1.39
N ILE A 395 17.87 10.13 -0.41
CA ILE A 395 17.89 9.04 0.57
C ILE A 395 16.74 9.25 1.55
N GLY A 396 15.82 8.29 1.59
CA GLY A 396 14.70 8.29 2.53
C GLY A 396 15.11 8.06 3.98
N GLU A 397 14.39 8.69 4.89
CA GLU A 397 14.57 8.55 6.35
C GLU A 397 13.92 7.28 6.92
N CYS A 398 12.97 6.69 6.18
CA CYS A 398 12.23 5.51 6.60
C CYS A 398 12.89 4.19 6.14
N ALA A 399 12.45 3.08 6.72
CA ALA A 399 12.71 1.73 6.20
C ALA A 399 11.94 1.42 4.89
N GLY A 400 11.39 2.45 4.23
CA GLY A 400 10.85 2.34 2.88
C GLY A 400 11.93 1.77 1.97
N GLU A 401 11.54 0.80 1.15
CA GLU A 401 12.46 0.18 0.21
C GLU A 401 12.91 1.27 -0.76
N VAL A 402 14.22 1.49 -0.87
CA VAL A 402 14.78 2.09 -2.08
C VAL A 402 14.81 0.96 -3.07
N VAL A 403 13.66 0.70 -3.71
CA VAL A 403 13.56 -0.36 -4.70
C VAL A 403 14.61 -0.08 -5.76
N THR A 404 15.46 -1.06 -6.00
CA THR A 404 16.48 -0.97 -7.05
C THR A 404 15.77 -0.75 -8.38
N LEU A 405 16.36 0.03 -9.29
CA LEU A 405 15.83 0.19 -10.65
C LEU A 405 15.50 -1.16 -11.30
N PHE A 406 16.31 -2.18 -11.03
CA PHE A 406 16.04 -3.57 -11.42
C PHE A 406 14.63 -4.05 -11.02
N SER A 407 14.22 -3.91 -9.74
CA SER A 407 12.93 -4.46 -9.30
C SER A 407 11.72 -3.71 -9.87
N ILE A 408 11.85 -2.42 -10.17
CA ILE A 408 10.80 -1.64 -10.84
C ILE A 408 10.63 -2.14 -12.28
N GLU A 409 11.75 -2.36 -12.98
CA GLU A 409 11.72 -2.75 -14.39
C GLU A 409 11.39 -4.23 -14.62
N ILE A 410 11.88 -5.12 -13.76
CA ILE A 410 11.62 -6.55 -13.89
C ILE A 410 10.12 -6.87 -13.71
N ALA A 411 9.42 -6.15 -12.83
CA ALA A 411 7.96 -6.27 -12.68
C ALA A 411 7.20 -5.87 -13.96
N ARG A 412 7.75 -4.94 -14.75
CA ARG A 412 7.20 -4.59 -16.07
C ARG A 412 7.40 -5.73 -17.06
N ALA A 413 8.57 -6.37 -17.04
CA ALA A 413 8.85 -7.55 -17.89
C ALA A 413 7.88 -8.69 -17.57
N GLU A 414 7.67 -9.00 -16.28
CA GLU A 414 6.70 -10.00 -15.81
C GLU A 414 5.27 -9.68 -16.25
N GLY A 415 4.86 -8.41 -16.15
CA GLY A 415 3.55 -7.97 -16.63
C GLY A 415 3.36 -8.19 -18.13
N VAL A 416 4.39 -7.96 -18.94
CA VAL A 416 4.36 -8.20 -20.39
C VAL A 416 4.40 -9.69 -20.71
N ALA A 417 5.14 -10.50 -19.96
CA ALA A 417 5.13 -11.97 -20.11
C ALA A 417 3.73 -12.55 -19.81
N PHE A 418 3.04 -12.02 -18.80
CA PHE A 418 1.66 -12.37 -18.53
C PHE A 418 0.72 -11.96 -19.66
N ASP A 419 0.88 -10.77 -20.23
CA ASP A 419 0.10 -10.34 -21.39
C ASP A 419 0.35 -11.25 -22.62
N ALA A 420 1.53 -11.87 -22.74
CA ALA A 420 1.82 -12.87 -23.78
C ALA A 420 1.01 -14.17 -23.58
N LEU A 421 0.86 -14.64 -22.34
CA LEU A 421 0.00 -15.79 -22.00
C LEU A 421 -1.46 -15.51 -22.36
N LEU A 422 -1.96 -14.33 -22.06
CA LEU A 422 -3.33 -13.95 -22.43
C LEU A 422 -3.53 -13.94 -23.95
N ALA A 423 -2.56 -13.43 -24.70
CA ALA A 423 -2.62 -13.45 -26.16
C ALA A 423 -2.59 -14.88 -26.72
N LEU A 424 -1.84 -15.78 -26.10
CA LEU A 424 -1.85 -17.21 -26.44
C LEU A 424 -3.23 -17.84 -26.19
N ASP A 425 -3.85 -17.56 -25.04
CA ASP A 425 -5.22 -18.04 -24.70
C ASP A 425 -6.26 -17.52 -25.71
N ASP A 426 -6.10 -16.28 -26.18
CA ASP A 426 -6.92 -15.64 -27.21
C ASP A 426 -6.59 -16.13 -28.64
N LYS A 427 -5.62 -17.04 -28.79
CA LYS A 427 -5.10 -17.58 -30.08
C LYS A 427 -4.50 -16.51 -31.01
N ASP A 428 -4.09 -15.38 -30.45
CA ASP A 428 -3.32 -14.36 -31.15
C ASP A 428 -1.82 -14.66 -31.00
N TYR A 429 -1.36 -15.64 -31.78
CA TYR A 429 0.02 -16.14 -31.69
C TYR A 429 1.06 -15.08 -32.09
N ALA A 430 0.71 -14.16 -32.99
CA ALA A 430 1.58 -13.06 -33.39
C ALA A 430 1.80 -12.07 -32.24
N LEU A 431 0.73 -11.70 -31.54
CA LEU A 431 0.81 -10.84 -30.36
C LEU A 431 1.51 -11.55 -29.19
N ALA A 432 1.24 -12.84 -28.99
CA ALA A 432 1.90 -13.64 -27.96
C ALA A 432 3.43 -13.67 -28.16
N ASP A 433 3.89 -13.90 -29.38
CA ASP A 433 5.32 -13.88 -29.73
C ASP A 433 5.96 -12.49 -29.52
N GLU A 434 5.30 -11.42 -29.99
CA GLU A 434 5.75 -10.02 -29.81
C GLU A 434 5.94 -9.69 -28.32
N ARG A 435 4.97 -10.10 -27.48
CA ARG A 435 4.97 -9.83 -26.06
C ARG A 435 6.01 -10.66 -25.32
N ALA A 436 6.15 -11.95 -25.63
CA ALA A 436 7.18 -12.79 -25.03
C ALA A 436 8.60 -12.25 -25.32
N TYR A 437 8.87 -11.85 -26.57
CA TYR A 437 10.13 -11.19 -26.93
C TYR A 437 10.34 -9.88 -26.17
N ARG A 438 9.31 -9.03 -26.14
CA ARG A 438 9.38 -7.74 -25.43
C ARG A 438 9.61 -7.90 -23.93
N ALA A 439 9.06 -8.94 -23.32
CA ALA A 439 9.30 -9.26 -21.92
C ALA A 439 10.80 -9.57 -21.66
N MET A 440 11.44 -10.37 -22.52
CA MET A 440 12.88 -10.63 -22.42
C MET A 440 13.73 -9.37 -22.58
N VAL A 441 13.39 -8.50 -23.55
CA VAL A 441 14.11 -7.22 -23.75
C VAL A 441 14.00 -6.33 -22.50
N LEU A 442 12.81 -6.23 -21.91
CA LEU A 442 12.60 -5.46 -20.68
C LEU A 442 13.37 -6.05 -19.49
N ALA A 443 13.43 -7.38 -19.37
CA ALA A 443 14.22 -8.06 -18.35
C ALA A 443 15.73 -7.90 -18.56
N ALA A 444 16.21 -7.83 -19.81
CA ALA A 444 17.61 -7.52 -20.10
C ALA A 444 17.93 -6.07 -19.72
N ARG A 445 17.05 -5.14 -20.07
CA ARG A 445 17.20 -3.72 -19.75
C ARG A 445 17.27 -3.46 -18.25
N SER A 446 16.46 -4.17 -17.45
CA SER A 446 16.46 -4.01 -16.00
C SER A 446 17.83 -4.28 -15.39
N LEU A 447 18.57 -5.25 -15.94
CA LEU A 447 19.97 -5.53 -15.58
C LEU A 447 20.92 -4.47 -16.14
N VAL A 448 20.81 -4.11 -17.42
CA VAL A 448 21.69 -3.10 -18.06
C VAL A 448 21.68 -1.79 -17.28
N ARG A 449 20.51 -1.34 -16.81
CA ARG A 449 20.36 -0.10 -16.04
C ARG A 449 21.11 -0.05 -14.71
N ASN A 450 21.54 -1.19 -14.18
CA ASN A 450 22.42 -1.21 -13.01
C ASN A 450 23.84 -0.69 -13.32
N GLN A 451 24.30 -0.79 -14.58
CA GLN A 451 25.63 -0.35 -15.01
C GLN A 451 25.61 0.80 -16.03
N PHE A 452 24.48 1.00 -16.71
CA PHE A 452 24.27 2.06 -17.69
C PHE A 452 22.84 2.60 -17.59
N LEU A 453 22.67 3.59 -16.71
CA LEU A 453 21.36 4.13 -16.31
C LEU A 453 20.58 4.70 -17.50
N ASP A 454 21.29 5.33 -18.46
CA ASP A 454 20.71 6.07 -19.58
C ASP A 454 20.39 5.21 -20.82
N VAL A 455 20.40 3.88 -20.70
CA VAL A 455 19.97 3.01 -21.81
C VAL A 455 18.52 3.33 -22.21
N GLY A 456 18.32 3.52 -23.52
CA GLY A 456 17.04 3.90 -24.11
C GLY A 456 15.99 2.79 -24.07
N ASP A 457 14.98 2.89 -24.94
CA ASP A 457 13.96 1.85 -25.15
C ASP A 457 14.20 1.04 -26.44
N ASP A 458 15.29 1.33 -27.15
CA ASP A 458 15.65 0.67 -28.40
C ASP A 458 16.13 -0.78 -28.14
N PRO A 459 15.46 -1.81 -28.71
CA PRO A 459 15.82 -3.20 -28.48
C PRO A 459 17.25 -3.55 -28.91
N ASP A 460 17.73 -3.00 -30.03
CA ASP A 460 19.08 -3.30 -30.55
C ASP A 460 20.15 -2.79 -29.57
N GLN A 461 19.99 -1.55 -29.09
CA GLN A 461 20.84 -1.00 -28.03
C GLN A 461 20.80 -1.85 -26.76
N ILE A 462 19.61 -2.21 -26.27
CA ILE A 462 19.44 -2.98 -25.03
C ILE A 462 20.12 -4.35 -25.14
N VAL A 463 19.88 -5.07 -26.24
CA VAL A 463 20.44 -6.41 -26.46
C VAL A 463 21.97 -6.36 -26.60
N SER A 464 22.49 -5.34 -27.30
CA SER A 464 23.93 -5.12 -27.45
C SER A 464 24.61 -4.82 -26.11
N GLU A 465 24.04 -3.90 -25.32
CA GLU A 465 24.55 -3.55 -23.99
C GLU A 465 24.45 -4.73 -23.02
N PHE A 466 23.36 -5.50 -23.07
CA PHE A 466 23.19 -6.71 -22.27
C PHE A 466 24.25 -7.75 -22.63
N ARG A 467 24.51 -7.98 -23.92
CA ARG A 467 25.55 -8.91 -24.38
C ARG A 467 26.91 -8.51 -23.83
N THR A 468 27.30 -7.25 -24.04
CA THR A 468 28.61 -6.73 -23.63
C THR A 468 28.81 -6.79 -22.12
N ARG A 469 27.79 -6.41 -21.33
CA ARG A 469 27.94 -6.22 -19.88
C ARG A 469 27.66 -7.47 -19.04
N TYR A 470 26.82 -8.38 -19.54
CA TYR A 470 26.31 -9.51 -18.76
C TYR A 470 26.60 -10.88 -19.37
N PHE A 471 26.61 -10.99 -20.71
CA PHE A 471 26.87 -12.26 -21.38
C PHE A 471 28.37 -12.50 -21.58
N ASP A 472 29.09 -11.55 -22.16
CA ASP A 472 30.52 -11.69 -22.48
C ASP A 472 31.38 -11.74 -21.21
N THR A 473 30.96 -11.00 -20.18
CA THR A 473 31.53 -11.03 -18.82
C THR A 473 31.11 -12.26 -18.01
N GLN A 474 30.22 -13.09 -18.57
CA GLN A 474 29.64 -14.29 -17.94
C GLN A 474 28.85 -14.04 -16.64
N LEU A 475 28.52 -12.79 -16.30
CA LEU A 475 27.75 -12.46 -15.09
C LEU A 475 26.33 -13.04 -15.09
N PHE A 476 25.73 -13.22 -16.27
CA PHE A 476 24.40 -13.82 -16.42
C PHE A 476 24.41 -15.35 -16.41
N PHE A 477 25.58 -16.00 -16.45
CA PHE A 477 25.63 -17.45 -16.66
C PHE A 477 25.01 -18.21 -15.48
N ASP A 478 24.16 -19.19 -15.79
CA ASP A 478 23.69 -20.14 -14.80
C ASP A 478 24.80 -21.15 -14.45
N ARG A 479 24.76 -21.67 -13.22
CA ARG A 479 25.75 -22.63 -12.71
C ARG A 479 25.82 -23.91 -13.56
N TYR A 480 24.69 -24.35 -14.10
CA TYR A 480 24.57 -25.58 -14.87
C TYR A 480 24.29 -25.30 -16.35
N ALA A 481 23.40 -24.36 -16.65
CA ALA A 481 22.98 -24.03 -18.01
C ALA A 481 23.88 -22.99 -18.70
N LYS A 482 24.87 -22.40 -18.00
CA LYS A 482 25.78 -21.37 -18.53
C LYS A 482 24.97 -20.23 -19.18
N GLY A 483 25.39 -19.76 -20.36
CA GLY A 483 24.70 -18.71 -21.10
C GLY A 483 23.44 -19.15 -21.88
N LYS A 484 22.88 -20.35 -21.62
CA LYS A 484 21.72 -20.88 -22.37
C LYS A 484 20.54 -19.90 -22.36
N PHE A 485 20.18 -19.39 -21.18
CA PHE A 485 19.04 -18.49 -21.04
C PHE A 485 19.22 -17.18 -21.81
N ALA A 486 20.43 -16.60 -21.80
CA ALA A 486 20.72 -15.41 -22.61
C ALA A 486 20.58 -15.65 -24.11
N ARG A 487 20.87 -16.87 -24.58
CA ARG A 487 20.73 -17.23 -25.99
C ARG A 487 19.27 -17.25 -26.46
N TYR A 488 18.27 -17.41 -25.58
CA TYR A 488 16.87 -17.30 -25.99
C TYR A 488 16.55 -15.90 -26.51
N LEU A 489 16.97 -14.87 -25.76
CA LEU A 489 16.84 -13.47 -26.19
C LEU A 489 17.60 -13.23 -27.50
N PHE A 490 18.87 -13.66 -27.60
CA PHE A 490 19.66 -13.44 -28.82
C PHE A 490 19.08 -14.16 -30.04
N ASN A 491 18.69 -15.42 -29.89
CA ASN A 491 18.12 -16.19 -30.98
C ASN A 491 16.85 -15.54 -31.52
N ARG A 492 15.93 -15.12 -30.64
CA ARG A 492 14.69 -14.45 -31.06
C ARG A 492 14.94 -13.05 -31.61
N HIS A 493 15.93 -12.32 -31.09
CA HIS A 493 16.30 -10.99 -31.60
C HIS A 493 16.89 -11.07 -33.01
N GLU A 494 17.77 -12.03 -33.26
CA GLU A 494 18.44 -12.24 -34.55
C GLU A 494 17.52 -12.95 -35.57
N ASN A 495 16.58 -13.77 -35.12
CA ASN A 495 15.69 -14.58 -35.95
C ASN A 495 14.21 -14.35 -35.56
N PRO A 496 13.61 -13.21 -35.96
CA PRO A 496 12.18 -12.99 -35.73
C PRO A 496 11.33 -14.00 -36.51
N ASN A 497 10.29 -14.54 -35.86
CA ASN A 497 9.35 -15.45 -36.49
C ASN A 497 8.20 -14.67 -37.14
N PRO A 498 8.10 -14.61 -38.49
CA PRO A 498 7.05 -13.85 -39.15
C PRO A 498 5.67 -14.52 -39.07
N ASN A 499 5.60 -15.82 -38.78
CA ASN A 499 4.35 -16.58 -38.69
C ASN A 499 4.37 -17.53 -37.47
N PRO A 500 4.15 -17.02 -36.25
CA PRO A 500 4.11 -17.84 -35.05
C PRO A 500 2.94 -18.81 -35.06
N THR A 501 3.23 -20.09 -34.79
CA THR A 501 2.24 -21.13 -34.46
C THR A 501 2.00 -21.17 -32.95
N GLU A 502 0.92 -21.83 -32.53
CA GLU A 502 0.61 -22.10 -31.12
C GLU A 502 1.81 -22.66 -30.35
N ASP A 503 2.42 -23.74 -30.86
CA ASP A 503 3.59 -24.37 -30.25
C ASP A 503 4.79 -23.41 -30.15
N SER A 504 5.06 -22.64 -31.21
CA SER A 504 6.21 -21.72 -31.23
C SER A 504 6.00 -20.52 -30.30
N ALA A 505 4.78 -20.01 -30.20
CA ALA A 505 4.44 -18.92 -29.30
C ALA A 505 4.47 -19.39 -27.85
N HIS A 506 3.94 -20.58 -27.56
CA HIS A 506 4.02 -21.20 -26.23
C HIS A 506 5.47 -21.44 -25.81
N GLN A 507 6.30 -22.00 -26.69
CA GLN A 507 7.73 -22.19 -26.42
C GLN A 507 8.43 -20.86 -26.11
N LEU A 508 8.18 -19.80 -26.89
CA LEU A 508 8.83 -18.51 -26.66
C LEU A 508 8.41 -17.88 -25.33
N ILE A 509 7.16 -18.09 -24.89
CA ILE A 509 6.69 -17.65 -23.57
C ILE A 509 7.44 -18.39 -22.45
N GLU A 510 7.61 -19.72 -22.57
CA GLU A 510 8.41 -20.49 -21.60
C GLU A 510 9.87 -20.00 -21.55
N GLU A 511 10.47 -19.75 -22.72
CA GLU A 511 11.83 -19.20 -22.82
C GLU A 511 11.93 -17.80 -22.19
N ALA A 512 10.90 -16.95 -22.37
CA ALA A 512 10.84 -15.63 -21.76
C ALA A 512 10.75 -15.70 -20.24
N ASN A 513 9.94 -16.62 -19.70
CA ASN A 513 9.85 -16.85 -18.24
C ASN A 513 11.18 -17.34 -17.67
N LEU A 514 11.84 -18.29 -18.33
CA LEU A 514 13.17 -18.77 -17.93
C LEU A 514 14.23 -17.66 -17.98
N PHE A 515 14.14 -16.75 -18.97
CA PHE A 515 15.01 -15.58 -19.04
C PHE A 515 14.78 -14.63 -17.86
N ILE A 516 13.51 -14.34 -17.52
CA ILE A 516 13.14 -13.47 -16.39
C ILE A 516 13.63 -14.07 -15.06
N GLU A 517 13.46 -15.37 -14.85
CA GLU A 517 13.99 -16.08 -13.69
C GLU A 517 15.51 -16.00 -13.61
N ALA A 518 16.21 -16.18 -14.74
CA ALA A 518 17.65 -16.03 -14.83
C ALA A 518 18.10 -14.59 -14.53
N ALA A 519 17.32 -13.58 -14.92
CA ALA A 519 17.58 -12.19 -14.59
C ALA A 519 17.47 -11.92 -13.09
N HIS A 520 16.45 -12.45 -12.42
CA HIS A 520 16.34 -12.41 -10.95
C HIS A 520 17.51 -13.10 -10.26
N ALA A 521 17.92 -14.27 -10.76
CA ALA A 521 19.05 -15.01 -10.21
C ALA A 521 20.37 -14.23 -10.40
N CYS A 522 20.57 -13.60 -11.56
CA CYS A 522 21.73 -12.76 -11.84
C CYS A 522 21.81 -11.56 -10.89
N ASP A 523 20.71 -10.79 -10.75
CA ASP A 523 20.63 -9.65 -9.84
C ASP A 523 20.92 -10.07 -8.39
N ALA A 524 20.31 -11.17 -7.94
CA ALA A 524 20.54 -11.71 -6.60
C ALA A 524 22.02 -12.10 -6.35
N ARG A 525 22.69 -12.70 -7.35
CA ARG A 525 24.12 -13.04 -7.24
C ARG A 525 25.00 -11.80 -7.20
N LEU A 526 24.73 -10.80 -8.04
CA LEU A 526 25.52 -9.57 -8.10
C LEU A 526 25.38 -8.75 -6.81
N ALA A 527 24.16 -8.69 -6.28
CA ALA A 527 23.91 -8.11 -4.96
C ALA A 527 24.67 -8.88 -3.85
N GLY A 528 24.77 -10.21 -3.96
CA GLY A 528 25.52 -11.06 -3.02
C GLY A 528 27.05 -10.94 -3.13
N ALA A 529 27.61 -10.77 -4.33
CA ALA A 529 29.05 -10.62 -4.56
C ALA A 529 29.58 -9.28 -4.02
N LEU A 530 28.81 -8.20 -4.19
CA LEU A 530 29.09 -6.89 -3.57
C LEU A 530 29.09 -6.94 -2.04
N ALA A 531 28.36 -7.89 -1.43
CA ALA A 531 28.29 -8.07 0.01
C ALA A 531 29.41 -8.96 0.60
N GLY A 532 30.17 -9.66 -0.24
CA GLY A 532 31.22 -10.60 0.14
C GLY A 532 32.66 -10.08 0.08
N GLY A 533 32.88 -8.85 -0.41
CA GLY A 533 34.23 -8.26 -0.51
C GLY A 533 35.21 -9.08 -1.36
N VAL A 534 34.72 -9.81 -2.36
CA VAL A 534 35.57 -10.48 -3.36
C VAL A 534 35.45 -9.70 -4.65
N THR A 535 36.47 -8.90 -4.93
CA THR A 535 36.74 -8.37 -6.27
C THR A 535 36.88 -9.55 -7.22
N LEU A 536 36.03 -9.60 -8.26
CA LEU A 536 36.26 -10.46 -9.43
C LEU A 536 37.45 -9.93 -10.24
#